data_AF-A0A1I4K3U8-F1
#
_entry.id   AF-A0A1I4K3U8-F1
#
_cell.length_a   1.000
_cell.length_b   1.000
_cell.length_c   1.000
_cell.angle_alpha   90.00
_cell.angle_beta   90.00
_cell.angle_gamma   90.00
#
_symmetry.space_group_name_H-M   'P 1'
#
loop_
_entity.id
_entity.type
_entity.pdbx_description
1 polymer ?
#
loop_
_entity_poly.entity_id
_entity_poly.type
_entity_poly.pdbx_seq_one_letter_code
_entity_poly.pdbx_strand_id
1 'polypeptide(L)' 'MKSRTTAGILAILLGSLGVHKFYLGKIGLGVVYLLFFWTGVPGIIGLIEGIQYLTKTDEEFQSKYVTA' A
#
# COMPACT_ATOMS: atom_id res chain seq x y z
N MET A 1 10.59 6.49 -10.15
CA MET A 1 10.87 5.31 -9.31
C MET A 1 10.24 5.53 -7.94
N LYS A 2 9.27 4.70 -7.55
CA LYS A 2 8.64 4.78 -6.21
C LYS A 2 9.40 3.85 -5.27
N SER A 3 9.66 4.25 -4.03
CA SER A 3 10.41 3.40 -3.09
C SER A 3 9.51 2.35 -2.47
N ARG A 4 9.93 1.07 -2.50
CA ARG A 4 9.20 -0.03 -1.83
C ARG A 4 9.17 0.18 -0.32
N THR A 5 10.24 0.71 0.25
CA THR A 5 10.36 0.97 1.69
C THR A 5 9.36 2.04 2.13
N THR A 6 9.25 3.12 1.36
CA THR A 6 8.25 4.16 1.63
C THR A 6 6.83 3.61 1.52
N ALA A 7 6.53 2.83 0.48
CA ALA A 7 5.22 2.19 0.32
C ALA A 7 4.91 1.21 1.47
N GLY A 8 5.89 0.44 1.92
CA GLY A 8 5.76 -0.49 3.05
C GLY A 8 5.52 0.21 4.38
N ILE A 9 6.31 1.25 4.69
CA ILE A 9 6.14 2.06 5.91
C ILE A 9 4.77 2.75 5.91
N LEU A 10 4.36 3.33 4.78
CA LEU A 10 3.03 3.94 4.64
C LEU A 10 1.91 2.92 4.81
N ALA A 11 2.10 1.69 4.36
CA ALA A 11 1.11 0.63 4.50
C ALA A 11 1.02 0.09 5.94
N ILE A 12 2.12 0.08 6.70
CA ILE A 12 2.12 -0.34 8.12
C ILE A 12 1.53 0.77 9.01
N LEU A 13 1.93 2.02 8.81
CA LEU A 13 1.53 3.14 9.67
C LEU A 13 0.18 3.76 9.27
N LEU A 14 -0.08 3.86 7.96
CA LEU A 14 -1.28 4.48 7.38
C LEU A 14 -2.08 3.51 6.49
N GLY A 15 -1.93 2.19 6.74
CA GLY A 15 -2.64 1.16 5.99
C GLY A 15 -4.14 1.23 6.11
N SER A 16 -4.66 1.56 7.29
CA SER A 16 -6.10 1.74 7.54
C SER A 16 -6.70 2.86 6.69
N LEU A 17 -5.92 3.90 6.38
CA LEU A 17 -6.32 5.02 5.54
C LEU A 17 -6.08 4.76 4.04
N GLY A 18 -5.32 3.71 3.69
CA GLY A 18 -4.98 3.38 2.30
C GLY A 18 -3.97 4.31 1.64
N VAL A 19 -3.20 5.10 2.41
CA VAL A 19 -2.27 6.12 1.90
C VAL A 19 -1.20 5.51 0.99
N HIS A 20 -0.76 4.27 1.26
CA HIS A 20 0.17 3.54 0.39
C HIS A 20 -0.37 3.30 -1.02
N LYS A 21 -1.70 3.16 -1.20
CA LYS A 21 -2.32 3.02 -2.52
C LYS A 21 -2.27 4.32 -3.31
N PHE A 22 -2.48 5.46 -2.64
CA PHE A 22 -2.32 6.77 -3.25
C PHE A 22 -0.87 7.04 -3.67
N TYR A 23 0.09 6.66 -2.82
CA TYR A 23 1.52 6.73 -3.17
C TYR A 23 1.86 5.90 -4.42
N LEU A 24 1.24 4.73 -4.55
CA LEU A 24 1.37 3.88 -5.73
C LEU A 24 0.63 4.41 -6.97
N GLY A 25 -0.19 5.45 -6.86
CA GLY A 25 -1.01 5.98 -7.96
C GLY A 25 -2.33 5.22 -8.17
N LYS A 26 -2.65 4.27 -7.29
CA LYS A 26 -3.88 3.48 -7.33
C LYS A 26 -5.00 4.18 -6.54
N ILE A 27 -5.39 5.37 -7.01
CA ILE A 27 -6.36 6.27 -6.33
C ILE A 27 -7.68 5.55 -6.06
N GLY A 28 -8.20 4.78 -7.01
CA GLY A 28 -9.46 4.03 -6.81
C GLY A 28 -9.42 3.07 -5.61
N LEU A 29 -8.33 2.29 -5.47
CA LEU A 29 -8.13 1.43 -4.30
C LEU A 29 -7.91 2.23 -3.02
N GLY A 30 -7.22 3.37 -3.09
CA GLY A 30 -7.05 4.27 -1.96
C GLY A 30 -8.39 4.80 -1.43
N VAL A 31 -9.30 5.19 -2.31
CA VAL A 31 -10.65 5.64 -1.94
C VAL A 31 -11.45 4.50 -1.30
N VAL A 32 -11.37 3.28 -1.83
CA VAL A 32 -12.02 2.11 -1.21
C VAL A 32 -11.50 1.90 0.22
N TYR A 33 -10.18 1.94 0.43
CA TYR A 33 -9.61 1.82 1.77
C TYR A 33 -10.10 2.93 2.70
N LEU A 34 -10.16 4.17 2.20
CA LEU A 34 -10.67 5.31 2.96
C LEU A 34 -12.16 5.20 3.30
N LEU A 35 -12.98 4.56 2.47
CA LEU A 35 -14.40 4.33 2.77
C LEU A 35 -14.60 3.22 3.81
N PHE A 36 -13.71 2.23 3.83
CA PHE A 36 -13.77 1.10 4.76
C PHE A 36 -12.88 1.26 6.00
N PHE A 37 -12.19 2.38 6.19
CA PHE A 37 -11.19 2.56 7.26
C PHE A 37 -11.75 2.28 8.67
N TRP A 38 -13.02 2.66 8.89
CA TRP A 38 -13.77 2.48 10.13
C TRP A 38 -14.08 1.01 10.46
N THR A 39 -14.02 0.11 9.49
CA THR A 39 -14.22 -1.33 9.71
C THR A 39 -12.98 -2.03 10.29
N GLY A 40 -11.82 -1.35 10.32
CA GLY A 40 -10.53 -1.93 10.75
C GLY A 40 -9.93 -2.94 9.75
N VAL A 41 -10.71 -3.47 8.81
CA VAL A 41 -10.28 -4.41 7.78
C VAL A 41 -9.14 -3.84 6.92
N PRO A 42 -9.21 -2.59 6.41
CA PRO A 42 -8.12 -2.01 5.62
C PRO A 42 -6.80 -1.89 6.40
N GLY A 43 -6.86 -1.79 7.73
CA GLY A 43 -5.68 -1.76 8.59
C GLY A 43 -4.92 -3.08 8.56
N ILE A 44 -5.64 -4.20 8.70
CA ILE A 44 -5.04 -5.54 8.65
C ILE A 44 -4.50 -5.83 7.24
N ILE A 45 -5.27 -5.52 6.19
CA ILE A 45 -4.81 -5.73 4.82
C ILE A 45 -3.59 -4.84 4.51
N GLY A 46 -3.62 -3.57 4.93
CA GLY A 46 -2.50 -2.65 4.80
C GLY A 46 -1.24 -3.15 5.50
N LEU A 47 -1.35 -3.75 6.68
CA LEU A 47 -0.23 -4.37 7.39
C LEU A 47 0.39 -5.53 6.58
N ILE A 48 -0.45 -6.44 6.06
CA ILE A 48 -0.02 -7.58 5.23
C ILE A 48 0.66 -7.07 3.95
N GLU A 49 0.07 -6.10 3.27
CA GLU A 49 0.63 -5.50 2.07
C GLU A 49 1.95 -4.76 2.37
N GLY A 50 2.03 -4.07 3.49
CA GLY A 50 3.24 -3.38 3.93
C GLY A 50 4.41 -4.35 4.15
N ILE A 51 4.16 -5.48 4.80
CA ILE A 51 5.15 -6.56 4.93
C ILE A 51 5.52 -7.08 3.54
N GLN A 52 4.56 -7.41 2.68
CA GLN A 52 4.84 -7.88 1.31
C GLN A 52 5.69 -6.90 0.50
N TYR A 53 5.49 -5.60 0.64
CA TYR A 53 6.29 -4.59 -0.06
C TYR A 53 7.74 -4.55 0.44
N LEU A 54 7.94 -4.76 1.75
CA LEU A 54 9.27 -4.81 2.35
C LEU A 54 10.02 -6.11 2.02
N THR A 55 9.30 -7.24 1.88
CA THR A 55 9.93 -8.54 1.57
C THR A 55 10.25 -8.73 0.08
N LYS A 56 9.61 -7.97 -0.81
CA LYS A 56 9.85 -8.07 -2.26
C LYS A 56 11.06 -7.29 -2.71
N THR A 57 11.73 -7.75 -3.77
CA THR A 57 12.82 -7.01 -4.41
C THR A 57 12.30 -5.73 -5.08
N ASP A 58 13.17 -4.74 -5.28
CA ASP A 58 12.80 -3.46 -5.92
C ASP A 58 12.24 -3.66 -7.34
N GLU A 59 12.81 -4.61 -8.10
CA GLU A 59 12.39 -4.95 -9.46
C GLU A 59 10.98 -5.56 -9.49
N GLU A 60 10.71 -6.56 -8.63
CA GLU A 60 9.38 -7.16 -8.49
C GLU A 60 8.33 -6.13 -8.03
N PHE A 61 8.73 -5.22 -7.14
CA PHE A 61 7.85 -4.16 -6.66
C PHE A 61 7.49 -3.16 -7.77
N GLN A 62 8.48 -2.68 -8.53
CA GLN A 62 8.22 -1.77 -9.66
C GLN A 62 7.30 -2.43 -10.68
N SER A 63 7.64 -3.65 -11.12
CA SER A 63 6.90 -4.38 -12.15
C SER A 63 5.44 -4.62 -11.77
N LYS A 64 5.16 -5.02 -10.51
CA LYS A 64 3.81 -5.40 -10.09
C LYS A 64 2.93 -4.25 -9.59
N TYR A 65 3.53 -3.19 -9.03
CA TYR A 65 2.77 -2.14 -8.35
C TYR A 65 2.93 -0.74 -8.93
N VAL A 66 3.99 -0.46 -9.71
CA VAL A 66 4.32 0.87 -10.21
C VAL A 66 4.19 0.99 -11.74
N THR A 67 4.48 -0.06 -12.50
CA THR A 67 4.54 -0.05 -13.98
C THR A 67 3.25 -0.54 -14.66
N ALA A 68 2.10 0.04 -14.30
CA ALA A 68 0.86 -0.11 -15.08
C ALA A 68 0.49 1.21 -15.74
#